data_AF-A0A1H1CB45-F1
#
_entry.id   AF-A0A1H1CB45-F1
#
_cell.length_a   1.000
_cell.length_b   1.000
_cell.length_c   1.000
_cell.angle_alpha   90.00
_cell.angle_beta   90.00
_cell.angle_gamma   90.00
#
_symmetry.space_group_name_H-M   'P 1'
#
loop_
_entity.id
_entity.type
_entity.pdbx_description
1 polymer ?
#
loop_
_entity_poly.entity_id
_entity_poly.type
_entity_poly.pdbx_seq_one_letter_code
_entity_poly.pdbx_strand_id
1 'polypeptide(L)'
;MKSAPEAALVADLSHAVVRELPAGKRKLIEAALRLTAGGRSFASLGLREIAREAGLNPNTFYRHFSALDDLAVEAVESVSRRLRPMLRRERWLAAHDEPLSVPRRACVAFFAFTLENRAAFQSALVEYHGTSPALREAVRANLHDVSAEMADDVVQLALMPTLSRETVDEVCTQIVLQLFHLSAEYIDADTARRDALIAYAERFIVRLFAGSMLLAQHEAERAQTSG
;
A
#
# COMPACT_ATOMS: atom_id res chain seq x y z
N MET A 1 -26.55 17.36 -8.16
CA MET A 1 -26.89 17.23 -6.71
C MET A 1 -27.18 15.76 -6.45
N LYS A 2 -26.44 14.96 -5.67
CA LYS A 2 -25.39 15.15 -4.67
C LYS A 2 -24.35 14.02 -4.85
N SER A 3 -23.08 14.33 -5.09
CA SER A 3 -21.96 13.36 -5.15
C SER A 3 -20.99 13.55 -3.97
N ALA A 4 -21.53 13.85 -2.79
CA ALA A 4 -20.76 14.32 -1.64
C ALA A 4 -20.75 13.44 -0.35
N PRO A 5 -21.40 12.25 -0.22
CA PRO A 5 -21.36 11.56 1.07
C PRO A 5 -20.18 10.58 1.24
N GLU A 6 -19.56 10.11 0.15
CA GLU A 6 -18.58 9.01 0.21
C GLU A 6 -17.18 9.46 0.68
N ALA A 7 -16.71 10.61 0.21
CA ALA A 7 -15.45 11.21 0.66
C ALA A 7 -15.46 11.62 2.15
N ALA A 8 -16.62 12.02 2.67
CA ALA A 8 -16.78 12.38 4.08
C ALA A 8 -16.74 11.15 5.01
N LEU A 9 -17.22 9.99 4.55
CA LEU A 9 -17.19 8.74 5.30
C LEU A 9 -15.77 8.15 5.41
N VAL A 10 -14.95 8.31 4.36
CA VAL A 10 -13.54 7.90 4.33
C VAL A 10 -12.67 8.80 5.23
N ALA A 11 -13.00 10.10 5.31
CA ALA A 11 -12.34 11.06 6.20
C ALA A 11 -12.63 10.81 7.70
N ASP A 12 -13.83 10.31 8.04
CA ASP A 12 -14.24 10.07 9.43
C ASP A 12 -13.58 8.79 10.02
N LEU A 13 -13.43 7.74 9.21
CA LEU A 13 -12.75 6.50 9.61
C LEU A 13 -11.22 6.62 9.67
N SER A 14 -10.63 7.45 8.80
CA SER A 14 -9.19 7.74 8.84
C SER A 14 -8.80 8.53 10.11
N HIS A 15 -9.72 9.32 10.67
CA HIS A 15 -9.52 10.09 11.90
C HIS A 15 -9.58 9.24 13.19
N ALA A 16 -10.32 8.13 13.19
CA ALA A 16 -10.52 7.27 14.37
C ALA A 16 -9.28 6.41 14.72
N VAL A 17 -8.45 6.05 13.72
CA VAL A 17 -7.30 5.13 13.88
C VAL A 17 -5.99 5.85 14.28
N VAL A 18 -5.95 7.19 14.24
CA VAL A 18 -4.78 8.01 14.63
C VAL A 18 -4.41 7.88 16.13
N ARG A 19 -5.22 7.19 16.94
CA ARG A 19 -5.08 7.13 18.41
C ARG A 19 -4.06 6.12 18.96
N GLU A 20 -3.45 5.24 18.16
CA GLU A 20 -2.70 4.09 18.73
C GLU A 20 -1.24 4.34 19.11
N LEU A 21 -0.58 5.39 18.63
CA LEU A 21 0.82 5.69 18.99
C LEU A 21 0.92 6.86 19.99
N PRO A 22 1.84 6.80 20.97
CA PRO A 22 2.14 7.94 21.83
C PRO A 22 2.44 9.19 20.99
N ALA A 23 1.91 10.35 21.38
CA ALA A 23 1.99 11.57 20.59
C ALA A 23 3.44 11.97 20.20
N GLY A 24 4.41 11.74 21.09
CA GLY A 24 5.83 11.94 20.79
C GLY A 24 6.37 11.03 19.70
N LYS A 25 6.05 9.73 19.78
CA LYS A 25 6.40 8.71 18.77
C LYS A 25 5.83 9.07 17.40
N ARG A 26 4.54 9.42 17.35
CA ARG A 26 3.86 9.85 16.11
C ARG A 26 4.50 11.09 15.48
N LYS A 27 4.78 12.13 16.28
CA LYS A 27 5.43 13.36 15.78
C LYS A 27 6.81 13.10 15.18
N LEU A 28 7.60 12.21 15.77
CA LEU A 28 8.92 11.84 15.24
C LEU A 28 8.81 11.11 13.89
N ILE A 29 7.86 10.17 13.76
CA ILE A 29 7.58 9.47 12.50
C ILE A 29 7.16 10.46 11.41
N GLU A 30 6.15 11.31 11.70
CA GLU A 30 5.65 12.31 10.76
C GLU A 30 6.76 13.29 10.32
N ALA A 31 7.62 13.70 11.25
CA ALA A 31 8.77 14.56 10.97
C ALA A 31 9.78 13.88 10.03
N ALA A 32 10.15 12.64 10.31
CA ALA A 32 11.09 11.91 9.47
C ALA A 32 10.54 11.71 8.05
N LEU A 33 9.25 11.34 7.92
CA LEU A 33 8.58 11.21 6.63
C LEU A 33 8.57 12.53 5.84
N ARG A 34 8.32 13.67 6.50
CA ARG A 34 8.40 14.98 5.82
C ARG A 34 9.81 15.29 5.33
N LEU A 35 10.84 14.95 6.11
CA LEU A 35 12.24 15.17 5.73
C LEU A 35 12.67 14.28 4.56
N THR A 36 12.11 13.09 4.40
CA THR A 36 12.42 12.15 3.31
C THR A 36 11.54 12.34 2.07
N ALA A 37 10.40 13.03 2.16
CA ALA A 37 9.48 13.27 1.05
C ALA A 37 10.14 13.86 -0.22
N GLY A 38 11.26 14.58 -0.07
CA GLY A 38 12.06 15.13 -1.18
C GLY A 38 13.05 14.15 -1.83
N GLY A 39 12.92 12.84 -1.60
CA GLY A 39 13.82 11.82 -2.18
C GLY A 39 15.06 11.52 -1.33
N ARG A 40 15.14 12.05 -0.11
CA ARG A 40 16.21 11.71 0.84
C ARG A 40 15.93 10.34 1.45
N SER A 41 16.97 9.52 1.61
CA SER A 41 16.89 8.31 2.41
C SER A 41 16.84 8.64 3.90
N PHE A 42 16.12 7.82 4.68
CA PHE A 42 16.15 7.83 6.14
C PHE A 42 17.58 7.76 6.68
N ALA A 43 18.46 6.97 6.06
CA ALA A 43 19.85 6.82 6.50
C ALA A 43 20.65 8.15 6.47
N SER A 44 20.15 9.17 5.77
CA SER A 44 20.77 10.51 5.69
C SER A 44 20.29 11.48 6.78
N LEU A 45 19.31 11.10 7.60
CA LEU A 45 18.71 12.00 8.58
C LEU A 45 19.50 12.03 9.90
N GLY A 46 19.63 13.22 10.49
CA GLY A 46 20.15 13.36 11.85
C GLY A 46 19.07 13.28 12.92
N LEU A 47 19.34 12.64 14.06
CA LEU A 47 18.36 12.55 15.17
C LEU A 47 17.89 13.92 15.68
N ARG A 48 18.82 14.89 15.78
CA ARG A 48 18.51 16.28 16.16
C ARG A 48 17.69 17.00 15.10
N GLU A 49 17.92 16.69 13.83
CA GLU A 49 17.16 17.23 12.70
C GLU A 49 15.70 16.76 12.79
N ILE A 50 15.48 15.46 13.01
CA ILE A 50 14.14 14.87 13.19
C ILE A 50 13.44 15.48 14.40
N ALA A 51 14.11 15.56 15.56
CA ALA A 51 13.51 16.12 16.77
C ALA A 51 13.12 17.59 16.59
N ARG A 52 13.96 18.39 15.91
CA ARG A 52 13.68 19.79 15.59
C ARG A 52 12.46 19.90 14.67
N GLU A 53 12.40 19.10 13.60
CA GLU A 53 11.25 19.05 12.69
C GLU A 53 9.95 18.58 13.39
N ALA A 54 10.07 17.71 14.39
CA ALA A 54 8.96 17.26 15.22
C ALA A 54 8.51 18.29 16.27
N GLY A 55 9.27 19.37 16.47
CA GLY A 55 9.04 20.33 17.57
C GLY A 55 9.23 19.71 18.95
N LEU A 56 10.17 18.77 19.08
CA LEU A 56 10.46 18.02 20.30
C LEU A 56 11.90 18.24 20.77
N ASN A 57 12.13 18.07 22.08
CA ASN A 57 13.49 18.02 22.61
C ASN A 57 14.23 16.79 22.03
N PRO A 58 15.50 16.90 21.58
CA PRO A 58 16.28 15.77 21.05
C PRO A 58 16.31 14.52 21.92
N ASN A 59 16.31 14.67 23.25
CA ASN A 59 16.28 13.53 24.18
C ASN A 59 14.97 12.74 24.12
N THR A 60 13.91 13.32 23.56
CA THR A 60 12.63 12.63 23.33
C THR A 60 12.76 11.49 22.33
N PHE A 61 13.72 11.57 21.39
CA PHE A 61 13.96 10.50 20.42
C PHE A 61 14.26 9.18 21.14
N TYR A 62 15.24 9.20 22.04
CA TYR A 62 15.70 8.02 22.78
C TYR A 62 14.67 7.46 23.77
N ARG A 63 13.58 8.18 24.04
CA ARG A 63 12.45 7.66 24.82
C ARG A 63 11.52 6.77 23.99
N HIS A 64 11.59 6.86 22.67
CA HIS A 64 10.68 6.18 21.76
C HIS A 64 11.38 5.21 20.81
N PHE A 65 12.63 5.48 20.44
CA PHE A 65 13.41 4.69 19.49
C PHE A 65 14.86 4.58 19.95
N SER A 66 15.45 3.39 19.80
CA SER A 66 16.86 3.16 20.16
C SER A 66 17.77 3.58 19.02
N ALA A 67 17.32 3.35 17.78
CA ALA A 67 18.03 3.72 16.56
C ALA A 67 17.10 4.39 15.53
N LEU A 68 17.71 5.00 14.52
CA LEU A 68 16.98 5.57 13.38
C LEU A 68 16.26 4.49 12.56
N ASP A 69 16.86 3.31 12.46
CA ASP A 69 16.26 2.17 11.76
C ASP A 69 14.95 1.74 12.45
N ASP A 70 14.89 1.71 13.78
CA ASP A 70 13.64 1.42 14.52
C ASP A 70 12.53 2.40 14.18
N LEU A 71 12.87 3.69 14.04
CA LEU A 71 11.91 4.73 13.65
C LEU A 71 11.38 4.49 12.25
N ALA A 72 12.28 4.17 11.31
CA ALA A 72 11.92 4.02 9.91
C ALA A 72 11.11 2.73 9.66
N VAL A 73 11.45 1.61 10.33
CA VAL A 73 10.62 0.39 10.32
C VAL A 73 9.22 0.70 10.84
N GLU A 74 9.13 1.35 12.00
CA GLU A 74 7.84 1.74 12.57
C GLU A 74 7.06 2.72 11.65
N ALA A 75 7.76 3.63 10.96
CA ALA A 75 7.13 4.53 10.01
C ALA A 75 6.42 3.77 8.89
N VAL A 76 7.10 2.77 8.29
CA VAL A 76 6.53 1.89 7.26
C VAL A 76 5.33 1.12 7.80
N GLU A 77 5.50 0.44 8.94
CA GLU A 77 4.43 -0.37 9.53
C GLU A 77 3.21 0.46 9.93
N SER A 78 3.41 1.66 10.49
CA SER A 78 2.31 2.53 10.95
C SER A 78 1.40 3.00 9.82
N VAL A 79 1.95 3.17 8.61
CA VAL A 79 1.19 3.51 7.41
C VAL A 79 0.45 2.27 6.91
N SER A 80 1.13 1.12 6.90
CA SER A 80 0.55 -0.15 6.47
C SER A 80 -0.61 -0.63 7.34
N ARG A 81 -0.52 -0.45 8.67
CA ARG A 81 -1.61 -0.76 9.62
C ARG A 81 -2.91 0.02 9.35
N ARG A 82 -2.82 1.17 8.66
CA ARG A 82 -4.00 1.92 8.20
C ARG A 82 -4.44 1.52 6.80
N LEU A 83 -3.48 1.30 5.91
CA LEU A 83 -3.74 0.94 4.50
C LEU A 83 -4.44 -0.41 4.38
N ARG A 84 -3.92 -1.45 5.05
CA ARG A 84 -4.36 -2.84 4.90
C ARG A 84 -5.84 -3.05 5.26
N PRO A 85 -6.33 -2.64 6.44
CA PRO A 85 -7.75 -2.79 6.79
C PRO A 85 -8.67 -1.98 5.87
N MET A 86 -8.24 -0.79 5.44
CA MET A 86 -9.02 0.05 4.53
C MET A 86 -9.18 -0.63 3.17
N LEU A 87 -8.09 -1.12 2.56
CA LEU A 87 -8.16 -1.81 1.28
C LEU A 87 -8.98 -3.11 1.37
N ARG A 88 -8.81 -3.87 2.45
CA ARG A 88 -9.62 -5.06 2.70
C ARG A 88 -11.10 -4.70 2.75
N ARG A 89 -11.48 -3.70 3.54
CA ARG A 89 -12.87 -3.22 3.62
C ARG A 89 -13.41 -2.86 2.24
N GLU A 90 -12.66 -2.12 1.43
CA GLU A 90 -13.10 -1.73 0.09
C GLU A 90 -13.25 -2.92 -0.85
N ARG A 91 -12.33 -3.89 -0.84
CA ARG A 91 -12.47 -5.13 -1.62
C ARG A 91 -13.72 -5.90 -1.23
N TRP A 92 -13.98 -6.05 0.06
CA TRP A 92 -15.15 -6.76 0.57
C TRP A 92 -16.44 -6.03 0.21
N LEU A 93 -16.53 -4.72 0.41
CA LEU A 93 -17.71 -3.94 0.02
C LEU A 93 -17.97 -4.01 -1.49
N ALA A 94 -16.93 -3.88 -2.31
CA ALA A 94 -17.03 -4.02 -3.75
C ALA A 94 -17.49 -5.42 -4.17
N ALA A 95 -16.97 -6.48 -3.56
CA ALA A 95 -17.36 -7.85 -3.87
C ALA A 95 -18.82 -8.16 -3.53
N HIS A 96 -19.37 -7.55 -2.47
CA HIS A 96 -20.78 -7.72 -2.12
C HIS A 96 -21.72 -6.92 -3.03
N ASP A 97 -21.25 -5.79 -3.56
CA ASP A 97 -22.02 -4.89 -4.42
C ASP A 97 -21.99 -5.36 -5.89
N GLU A 98 -20.80 -5.40 -6.48
CA GLU A 98 -20.54 -5.88 -7.84
C GLU A 98 -19.10 -6.43 -7.91
N PRO A 99 -18.90 -7.77 -7.94
CA PRO A 99 -17.57 -8.39 -7.95
C PRO A 99 -16.62 -7.87 -9.03
N LEU A 100 -17.14 -7.51 -10.21
CA LEU A 100 -16.34 -6.97 -11.31
C LEU A 100 -15.80 -5.56 -11.03
N SER A 101 -16.39 -4.83 -10.06
CA SER A 101 -15.94 -3.50 -9.66
C SER A 101 -14.75 -3.51 -8.68
N VAL A 102 -14.40 -4.67 -8.11
CA VAL A 102 -13.35 -4.82 -7.08
C VAL A 102 -12.01 -4.20 -7.53
N PRO A 103 -11.47 -4.47 -8.75
CA PRO A 103 -10.20 -3.87 -9.17
C PRO A 103 -10.26 -2.33 -9.23
N ARG A 104 -11.31 -1.79 -9.84
CA ARG A 104 -11.54 -0.34 -9.98
C ARG A 104 -11.58 0.34 -8.61
N ARG A 105 -12.45 -0.16 -7.71
CA ARG A 105 -12.67 0.43 -6.39
C ARG A 105 -11.43 0.33 -5.51
N ALA A 106 -10.73 -0.81 -5.52
CA ALA A 106 -9.47 -0.96 -4.80
C ALA A 106 -8.38 -0.01 -5.30
N CYS A 107 -8.25 0.18 -6.63
CA CYS A 107 -7.30 1.15 -7.19
C CYS A 107 -7.63 2.58 -6.77
N VAL A 108 -8.89 3.01 -6.86
CA VAL A 108 -9.33 4.34 -6.42
C VAL A 108 -8.97 4.56 -4.95
N ALA A 109 -9.30 3.60 -4.09
CA ALA A 109 -9.04 3.68 -2.65
C ALA A 109 -7.53 3.74 -2.33
N PHE A 110 -6.73 2.88 -2.97
CA PHE A 110 -5.28 2.87 -2.83
C PHE A 110 -4.67 4.23 -3.21
N PHE A 111 -5.01 4.75 -4.39
CA PHE A 111 -4.43 5.98 -4.89
C PHE A 111 -4.90 7.23 -4.12
N ALA A 112 -6.15 7.24 -3.63
CA ALA A 112 -6.61 8.28 -2.71
C ALA A 112 -5.78 8.28 -1.41
N PHE A 113 -5.59 7.11 -0.81
CA PHE A 113 -4.76 6.95 0.38
C PHE A 113 -3.29 7.36 0.13
N THR A 114 -2.74 7.05 -1.05
CA THR A 114 -1.42 7.52 -1.47
C THR A 114 -1.31 9.05 -1.44
N LEU A 115 -2.32 9.78 -1.95
CA LEU A 115 -2.30 11.25 -1.92
C LEU A 115 -2.44 11.85 -0.53
N GLU A 116 -3.15 11.17 0.37
CA GLU A 116 -3.23 11.58 1.77
C GLU A 116 -1.91 11.32 2.52
N ASN A 117 -1.11 10.36 2.05
CA ASN A 117 0.10 9.89 2.72
C ASN A 117 1.36 10.02 1.83
N ARG A 118 1.43 11.06 0.98
CA ARG A 118 2.47 11.24 -0.06
C ARG A 118 3.90 11.00 0.44
N ALA A 119 4.23 11.64 1.56
CA ALA A 119 5.54 11.54 2.18
C ALA A 119 5.93 10.09 2.54
N ALA A 120 4.97 9.29 3.03
CA ALA A 120 5.20 7.89 3.32
C ALA A 120 5.50 7.06 2.07
N PHE A 121 4.72 7.24 1.01
CA PHE A 121 4.91 6.52 -0.25
C PHE A 121 6.21 6.92 -0.94
N GLN A 122 6.52 8.21 -1.02
CA GLN A 122 7.78 8.71 -1.56
C GLN A 122 8.97 8.14 -0.80
N SER A 123 8.90 8.14 0.53
CA SER A 123 9.97 7.58 1.35
C SER A 123 10.11 6.07 1.16
N ALA A 124 9.00 5.33 1.10
CA ALA A 124 9.03 3.88 0.89
C ALA A 124 9.63 3.53 -0.49
N LEU A 125 9.31 4.31 -1.54
CA LEU A 125 9.86 4.11 -2.89
C LEU A 125 11.38 4.27 -2.92
N VAL A 126 11.92 5.26 -2.21
CA VAL A 126 13.37 5.46 -2.06
C VAL A 126 14.00 4.28 -1.32
N GLU A 127 13.41 3.87 -0.20
CA GLU A 127 13.98 2.80 0.64
C GLU A 127 13.84 1.40 0.04
N TYR A 128 12.86 1.17 -0.84
CA TYR A 128 12.70 -0.10 -1.57
C TYR A 128 13.95 -0.47 -2.40
N HIS A 129 14.67 0.55 -2.89
CA HIS A 129 15.98 0.43 -3.54
C HIS A 129 17.12 1.05 -2.72
N GLY A 130 16.85 1.37 -1.45
CA GLY A 130 17.76 2.10 -0.58
C GLY A 130 19.00 1.30 -0.20
N THR A 131 20.02 2.01 0.28
CA THR A 131 21.30 1.42 0.68
C THR A 131 21.24 0.72 2.04
N SER A 132 20.33 1.12 2.93
CA SER A 132 20.14 0.46 4.23
C SER A 132 19.47 -0.91 4.05
N PRO A 133 20.14 -2.04 4.40
CA PRO A 133 19.55 -3.36 4.28
C PRO A 133 18.32 -3.55 5.18
N ALA A 134 18.34 -3.01 6.39
CA ALA A 134 17.25 -3.14 7.34
C ALA A 134 15.96 -2.47 6.82
N LEU A 135 16.09 -1.25 6.27
CA LEU A 135 14.93 -0.53 5.73
C LEU A 135 14.41 -1.13 4.45
N ARG A 136 15.31 -1.53 3.55
CA ARG A 136 14.94 -2.21 2.33
C ARG A 136 14.18 -3.50 2.61
N GLU A 137 14.62 -4.28 3.60
CA GLU A 137 13.92 -5.49 4.02
C GLU A 137 12.57 -5.17 4.65
N ALA A 138 12.49 -4.17 5.51
CA ALA A 138 11.22 -3.77 6.14
C ALA A 138 10.16 -3.33 5.11
N VAL A 139 10.54 -2.56 4.09
CA VAL A 139 9.61 -2.16 3.01
C VAL A 139 9.18 -3.39 2.20
N ARG A 140 10.10 -4.29 1.87
CA ARG A 140 9.79 -5.51 1.11
C ARG A 140 8.89 -6.48 1.87
N ALA A 141 9.18 -6.72 3.14
CA ALA A 141 8.34 -7.50 4.03
C ALA A 141 6.94 -6.89 4.12
N ASN A 142 6.84 -5.56 4.23
CA ASN A 142 5.54 -4.91 4.26
C ASN A 142 4.73 -5.08 2.96
N LEU A 143 5.38 -4.94 1.80
CA LEU A 143 4.73 -5.17 0.51
C LEU A 143 4.30 -6.63 0.35
N HIS A 144 5.11 -7.58 0.82
CA HIS A 144 4.76 -8.99 0.88
C HIS A 144 3.52 -9.24 1.75
N ASP A 145 3.44 -8.64 2.94
CA ASP A 145 2.29 -8.77 3.84
C ASP A 145 1.00 -8.18 3.26
N VAL A 146 1.11 -7.09 2.50
CA VAL A 146 -0.02 -6.49 1.76
C VAL A 146 -0.46 -7.43 0.63
N SER A 147 0.48 -8.04 -0.08
CA SER A 147 0.20 -9.03 -1.14
C SER A 147 -0.51 -10.27 -0.59
N ALA A 148 0.01 -10.86 0.49
CA ALA A 148 -0.55 -12.04 1.13
C ALA A 148 -2.00 -11.80 1.59
N GLU A 149 -2.28 -10.64 2.19
CA GLU A 149 -3.66 -10.28 2.56
C GLU A 149 -4.57 -10.07 1.37
N MET A 150 -4.07 -9.49 0.28
CA MET A 150 -4.84 -9.37 -0.96
C MET A 150 -5.17 -10.75 -1.54
N ALA A 151 -4.23 -11.69 -1.53
CA ALA A 151 -4.45 -13.06 -1.98
C ALA A 151 -5.47 -13.78 -1.10
N ASP A 152 -5.38 -13.63 0.23
CA ASP A 152 -6.36 -14.17 1.16
C ASP A 152 -7.77 -13.64 0.87
N ASP A 153 -7.91 -12.35 0.58
CA ASP A 153 -9.19 -11.76 0.20
C ASP A 153 -9.72 -12.33 -1.12
N VAL A 154 -8.87 -12.48 -2.14
CA VAL A 154 -9.26 -13.07 -3.44
C VAL A 154 -9.80 -14.49 -3.27
N VAL A 155 -9.16 -15.30 -2.41
CA VAL A 155 -9.58 -16.66 -2.10
C VAL A 155 -10.87 -16.67 -1.28
N GLN A 156 -10.94 -15.89 -0.19
CA GLN A 156 -12.10 -15.87 0.71
C GLN A 156 -13.37 -15.37 0.04
N LEU A 157 -13.25 -14.40 -0.87
CA LEU A 157 -14.36 -13.86 -1.65
C LEU A 157 -14.68 -14.70 -2.90
N ALA A 158 -13.94 -15.80 -3.12
CA ALA A 158 -14.07 -16.67 -4.29
C ALA A 158 -14.07 -15.89 -5.63
N LEU A 159 -13.22 -14.86 -5.74
CA LEU A 159 -13.18 -14.01 -6.93
C LEU A 159 -12.59 -14.76 -8.13
N MET A 160 -11.65 -15.67 -7.89
CA MET A 160 -10.94 -16.45 -8.91
C MET A 160 -10.95 -17.95 -8.57
N PRO A 161 -12.13 -18.61 -8.56
CA PRO A 161 -12.28 -19.95 -7.98
C PRO A 161 -11.57 -21.05 -8.76
N THR A 162 -11.19 -20.80 -10.02
CA THR A 162 -10.49 -21.77 -10.88
C THR A 162 -8.97 -21.69 -10.77
N LEU A 163 -8.43 -20.69 -10.06
CA LEU A 163 -6.98 -20.53 -9.91
C LEU A 163 -6.49 -21.23 -8.64
N SER A 164 -5.26 -21.76 -8.70
CA SER A 164 -4.59 -22.30 -7.52
C SER A 164 -4.19 -21.15 -6.56
N ARG A 165 -4.01 -21.48 -5.28
CA ARG A 165 -3.52 -20.52 -4.28
C ARG A 165 -2.17 -19.91 -4.70
N GLU A 166 -1.26 -20.75 -5.20
CA GLU A 166 0.07 -20.33 -5.65
C GLU A 166 -0.02 -19.27 -6.76
N THR A 167 -0.83 -19.51 -7.80
CA THR A 167 -1.03 -18.52 -8.88
C THR A 167 -1.66 -17.23 -8.37
N VAL A 168 -2.60 -17.31 -7.40
CA VAL A 168 -3.19 -16.11 -6.80
C VAL A 168 -2.14 -15.30 -6.02
N ASP A 169 -1.27 -15.95 -5.24
CA ASP A 169 -0.20 -15.27 -4.50
C ASP A 169 0.79 -14.58 -5.46
N GLU A 170 1.18 -15.24 -6.55
CA GLU A 170 2.06 -14.67 -7.58
C GLU A 170 1.43 -13.43 -8.23
N VAL A 171 0.18 -13.53 -8.69
CA VAL A 171 -0.54 -12.43 -9.34
C VAL A 171 -0.73 -11.26 -8.38
N CYS A 172 -1.15 -11.52 -7.14
CA CYS A 172 -1.33 -10.47 -6.13
C CYS A 172 -0.01 -9.76 -5.83
N THR A 173 1.10 -10.49 -5.80
CA THR A 173 2.43 -9.91 -5.60
C THR A 173 2.79 -8.95 -6.73
N GLN A 174 2.56 -9.33 -7.99
CA GLN A 174 2.79 -8.44 -9.13
C GLN A 174 1.87 -7.22 -9.12
N ILE A 175 0.60 -7.38 -8.71
CA ILE A 175 -0.33 -6.26 -8.56
C ILE A 175 0.15 -5.26 -7.52
N VAL A 176 0.47 -5.72 -6.31
CA VAL A 176 0.92 -4.84 -5.22
C VAL A 176 2.20 -4.10 -5.60
N LEU A 177 3.18 -4.81 -6.18
CA LEU A 177 4.41 -4.18 -6.66
C LEU A 177 4.13 -3.14 -7.75
N GLN A 178 3.29 -3.46 -8.74
CA GLN A 178 2.98 -2.51 -9.82
C GLN A 178 2.26 -1.26 -9.29
N LEU A 179 1.27 -1.43 -8.40
CA LEU A 179 0.55 -0.30 -7.79
C LEU A 179 1.48 0.56 -6.94
N PHE A 180 2.39 -0.06 -6.19
CA PHE A 180 3.40 0.64 -5.42
C PHE A 180 4.27 1.54 -6.31
N HIS A 181 4.75 1.04 -7.45
CA HIS A 181 5.54 1.87 -8.38
C HIS A 181 4.70 2.95 -9.09
N LEU A 182 3.48 2.63 -9.52
CA LEU A 182 2.57 3.61 -10.12
C LEU A 182 2.20 4.75 -9.16
N SER A 183 2.29 4.51 -7.85
CA SER A 183 2.05 5.54 -6.84
C SER A 183 2.99 6.75 -7.02
N ALA A 184 4.22 6.54 -7.49
CA ALA A 184 5.18 7.61 -7.78
C ALA A 184 4.64 8.58 -8.84
N GLU A 185 4.19 8.03 -9.98
CA GLU A 185 3.59 8.82 -11.06
C GLU A 185 2.28 9.49 -10.62
N TYR A 186 1.47 8.78 -9.83
CA TYR A 186 0.16 9.28 -9.40
C TYR A 186 0.25 10.52 -8.48
N ILE A 187 1.27 10.54 -7.61
CA ILE A 187 1.51 11.63 -6.66
C ILE A 187 1.69 12.97 -7.40
N ASP A 188 2.47 12.98 -8.48
CA ASP A 188 2.82 14.19 -9.22
C ASP A 188 1.92 14.47 -10.43
N ALA A 189 1.04 13.53 -10.77
CA ALA A 189 0.09 13.64 -11.87
C ALA A 189 -1.01 14.70 -11.65
N ASP A 190 -1.48 15.30 -12.73
CA ASP A 190 -2.72 16.07 -12.78
C ASP A 190 -3.96 15.16 -12.75
N THR A 191 -5.16 15.74 -12.68
CA THR A 191 -6.42 14.97 -12.59
C THR A 191 -6.62 14.03 -13.77
N ALA A 192 -6.35 14.48 -15.01
CA ALA A 192 -6.56 13.66 -16.20
C ALA A 192 -5.59 12.46 -16.24
N ARG A 193 -4.33 12.68 -15.86
CA ARG A 193 -3.33 11.62 -15.76
C ARG A 193 -3.63 10.66 -14.61
N ARG A 194 -4.14 11.16 -13.48
CA ARG A 194 -4.60 10.32 -12.35
C ARG A 194 -5.73 9.38 -12.76
N ASP A 195 -6.74 9.89 -13.47
CA ASP A 195 -7.83 9.05 -13.97
C ASP A 195 -7.32 7.97 -14.94
N ALA A 196 -6.37 8.34 -15.81
CA ALA A 196 -5.72 7.40 -16.72
C ALA A 196 -4.90 6.32 -15.99
N LEU A 197 -4.21 6.68 -14.91
CA LEU A 197 -3.43 5.73 -14.09
C LEU A 197 -4.34 4.74 -13.36
N ILE A 198 -5.47 5.18 -12.80
CA ILE A 198 -6.46 4.29 -12.18
C ILE A 198 -7.01 3.31 -13.22
N ALA A 199 -7.40 3.82 -14.40
CA ALA A 199 -7.92 2.97 -15.47
C ALA A 199 -6.85 2.00 -16.02
N TYR A 200 -5.59 2.41 -16.06
CA TYR A 200 -4.48 1.53 -16.43
C TYR A 200 -4.28 0.41 -15.41
N ALA A 201 -4.23 0.76 -14.12
CA ALA A 201 -4.06 -0.18 -13.02
C ALA A 201 -5.17 -1.23 -12.97
N GLU A 202 -6.42 -0.80 -13.15
CA GLU A 202 -7.59 -1.68 -13.26
C GLU A 202 -7.43 -2.68 -14.41
N ARG A 203 -7.12 -2.21 -15.61
CA ARG A 203 -6.90 -3.09 -16.77
C ARG A 203 -5.73 -4.05 -16.56
N PHE A 204 -4.67 -3.60 -15.88
CA PHE A 204 -3.52 -4.43 -15.55
C PHE A 204 -3.95 -5.61 -14.65
N ILE A 205 -4.71 -5.34 -13.58
CA ILE A 205 -5.24 -6.37 -12.68
C ILE A 205 -6.12 -7.36 -13.45
N VAL A 206 -7.08 -6.85 -14.23
CA VAL A 206 -8.01 -7.70 -15.00
C VAL A 206 -7.26 -8.58 -15.99
N ARG A 207 -6.25 -8.05 -16.69
CA ARG A 207 -5.46 -8.80 -17.67
C ARG A 207 -4.60 -9.88 -17.02
N LEU A 208 -4.01 -9.62 -15.85
CA LEU A 208 -3.24 -10.64 -15.13
C LEU A 208 -4.11 -11.82 -14.74
N PHE A 209 -5.25 -11.57 -14.08
CA PHE A 209 -6.14 -12.66 -13.68
C PHE A 209 -6.76 -13.38 -14.88
N ALA A 210 -7.20 -12.66 -15.91
CA ALA A 210 -7.74 -13.28 -17.12
C ALA A 210 -6.70 -14.15 -17.83
N GLY A 211 -5.44 -13.70 -17.91
CA GLY A 211 -4.34 -14.48 -18.47
C GLY A 211 -4.04 -15.74 -17.66
N SER A 212 -3.99 -15.64 -16.32
CA SER A 212 -3.82 -16.79 -15.43
C SER A 212 -4.97 -17.80 -15.57
N MET A 213 -6.21 -17.35 -15.71
CA MET A 213 -7.36 -18.24 -15.91
C MET A 213 -7.28 -19.00 -17.22
N LEU A 214 -6.89 -18.32 -18.31
CA LEU A 214 -6.73 -18.94 -19.62
C LEU A 214 -5.66 -20.05 -19.59
N LEU A 215 -4.53 -19.80 -18.93
CA LEU A 215 -3.46 -20.79 -18.79
C LEU A 215 -3.91 -22.01 -17.98
N ALA A 216 -4.60 -21.79 -16.84
CA ALA A 216 -5.12 -22.87 -16.01
C ALA A 216 -6.12 -23.77 -16.74
N GLN A 217 -6.98 -23.18 -17.60
CA GLN A 217 -7.91 -23.94 -18.45
C GLN A 217 -7.17 -24.83 -19.44
N HIS A 218 -6.17 -24.29 -20.15
CA HIS A 218 -5.38 -25.05 -21.11
C HIS A 218 -4.60 -26.21 -20.45
N GLU A 219 -4.09 -26.02 -19.24
CA GLU A 219 -3.42 -27.08 -18.48
C GLU A 219 -4.38 -28.21 -18.10
N ALA A 220 -5.60 -27.87 -17.67
CA ALA A 220 -6.64 -28.85 -17.36
C ALA A 220 -7.05 -29.67 -18.59
N GLU A 221 -7.22 -29.02 -19.75
CA GLU A 221 -7.54 -29.69 -21.02
C GLU A 221 -6.43 -30.65 -21.48
N ARG A 222 -5.15 -30.24 -21.34
CA ARG A 222 -4.00 -31.09 -21.67
C ARG A 222 -3.91 -32.32 -20.77
N ALA A 223 -4.18 -32.16 -19.48
CA ALA A 223 -4.20 -33.28 -18.53
C ALA A 223 -5.31 -34.29 -18.87
N GLN A 224 -6.47 -33.82 -19.32
CA GLN A 224 -7.59 -34.69 -19.75
C GLN A 224 -7.33 -35.44 -21.05
N THR A 225 -6.56 -34.85 -21.97
CA THR A 225 -6.25 -35.47 -23.27
C THR A 225 -5.10 -36.48 -23.19
N SER A 226 -4.33 -36.47 -22.10
CA SER A 226 -3.13 -37.30 -21.91
C SER A 226 -3.35 -38.52 -21.01
N GLY A 227 -4.56 -38.69 -20.45
CA GLY A 227 -4.97 -39.84 -19.61
C GLY A 227 -5.95 -40.75 -20.34
#